data_AF-A0A2D5J854-F1
#
_entry.id   AF-A0A2D5J854-F1
#
_cell.length_a   1.000
_cell.length_b   1.000
_cell.length_c   1.000
_cell.angle_alpha   90.00
_cell.angle_beta   90.00
_cell.angle_gamma   90.00
#
_symmetry.space_group_name_H-M   'P 1'
#
loop_
_entity.id
_entity.type
_entity.pdbx_description
1 polymer ?
#
loop_
_entity_poly.entity_id
_entity_poly.type
_entity_poly.pdbx_seq_one_letter_code
_entity_poly.pdbx_strand_id
1 'polypeptide(L)'
;MADATLLLEVTSSSSGEIYGISFVRAGDNLICKCSCPAGKNGQVCKHRLNILQGNIDDVTGGQIERIDLVPSIVSGTDVERALVAYLSIDEELAAVKKRVSAAKKALSKAMLD
;
A
#
# COMPACT_ATOMS: atom_id res chain seq x y z
N MET A 1 6.82 -16.80 -21.13
CA MET A 1 5.78 -15.85 -20.67
C MET A 1 6.49 -14.56 -20.36
N ALA A 2 6.09 -13.44 -20.96
CA ALA A 2 6.86 -12.20 -20.86
C ALA A 2 6.75 -11.63 -19.43
N ASP A 3 7.88 -11.28 -18.84
CA ASP A 3 7.96 -10.60 -17.55
C ASP A 3 7.32 -9.21 -17.70
N ALA A 4 6.16 -8.99 -17.06
CA ALA A 4 5.49 -7.71 -17.11
C ALA A 4 6.22 -6.71 -16.22
N THR A 5 6.73 -5.63 -16.82
CA THR A 5 7.38 -4.52 -16.12
C THR A 5 6.56 -3.24 -16.26
N LEU A 6 6.30 -2.58 -15.13
CA LEU A 6 5.63 -1.29 -15.04
C LEU A 6 6.45 -0.35 -14.14
N LEU A 7 6.64 0.89 -14.60
CA LEU A 7 7.35 1.94 -13.87
C LEU A 7 6.42 3.12 -13.65
N LEU A 8 6.28 3.57 -12.41
CA LEU A 8 5.46 4.72 -12.03
C LEU A 8 6.27 5.67 -11.15
N GLU A 9 5.87 6.93 -11.11
CA GLU A 9 6.43 7.95 -10.23
C GLU A 9 5.33 8.52 -9.35
N VAL A 10 5.61 8.68 -8.07
CA VAL A 10 4.68 9.27 -7.10
C VAL A 10 5.28 10.49 -6.44
N THR A 11 4.45 11.47 -6.11
CA THR A 11 4.87 12.62 -5.31
C THR A 11 4.50 12.42 -3.85
N SER A 12 5.49 12.56 -2.96
CA SER A 12 5.29 12.46 -1.51
C SER A 12 4.55 13.70 -0.99
N SER A 13 3.36 13.50 -0.42
CA SER A 13 2.58 14.60 0.19
C SER A 13 3.27 15.27 1.37
N SER A 14 4.22 14.60 2.04
CA SER A 14 4.96 15.16 3.18
C SER A 14 6.24 15.92 2.82
N SER A 15 6.91 15.56 1.72
CA SER A 15 8.21 16.13 1.34
C SER A 15 8.24 16.82 -0.03
N GLY A 16 7.23 16.61 -0.87
CA GLY A 16 7.22 17.04 -2.28
C GLY A 16 8.22 16.29 -3.16
N GLU A 17 8.93 15.29 -2.61
CA GLU A 17 9.91 14.49 -3.35
C GLU A 17 9.22 13.46 -4.24
N ILE A 18 9.77 13.25 -5.44
CA ILE A 18 9.27 12.26 -6.39
C ILE A 18 10.00 10.93 -6.14
N TYR A 19 9.23 9.87 -5.93
CA TYR A 19 9.75 8.51 -5.77
C TYR A 19 9.35 7.63 -6.95
N GLY A 20 10.33 6.92 -7.51
CA GLY A 20 10.12 5.91 -8.53
C GLY A 20 9.69 4.58 -7.93
N ILE A 21 8.73 3.94 -8.57
CA ILE A 21 8.18 2.64 -8.20
C ILE A 21 8.27 1.72 -9.40
N SER A 22 8.78 0.51 -9.18
CA SER A 22 8.84 -0.53 -10.20
C SER A 22 8.09 -1.78 -9.77
N PHE A 23 7.30 -2.31 -10.69
CA PHE A 23 6.61 -3.57 -10.58
C PHE A 23 7.18 -4.51 -11.64
N VAL A 24 7.68 -5.66 -11.19
CA VAL A 24 8.20 -6.71 -12.07
C VAL A 24 7.55 -8.02 -11.68
N ARG A 25 6.71 -8.57 -12.55
CA ARG A 25 6.08 -9.88 -12.35
C ARG A 25 6.92 -10.96 -13.02
N ALA A 26 7.25 -11.99 -12.27
CA ALA A 26 7.91 -13.21 -12.74
C ALA A 26 7.09 -14.43 -12.28
N GLY A 27 6.20 -14.90 -13.16
CA GLY A 27 5.22 -15.94 -12.83
C GLY A 27 4.25 -15.49 -11.74
N ASP A 28 4.22 -16.20 -10.62
CA ASP A 28 3.38 -15.91 -9.45
C ASP A 28 4.07 -15.02 -8.42
N ASN A 29 5.32 -14.63 -8.67
CA ASN A 29 6.07 -13.72 -7.81
C ASN A 29 5.98 -12.29 -8.35
N LEU A 30 5.66 -11.33 -7.49
CA LEU A 30 5.68 -9.91 -7.83
C LEU A 30 6.71 -9.14 -7.02
N ILE A 31 7.63 -8.49 -7.72
CA ILE A 31 8.65 -7.63 -7.12
C ILE A 31 8.18 -6.18 -7.24
N CYS A 32 7.83 -5.57 -6.10
CA CYS A 32 7.47 -4.15 -6.01
C CYS A 32 8.59 -3.37 -5.32
N LYS A 33 9.37 -2.56 -6.03
CA LYS A 33 10.40 -1.68 -5.43
C LYS A 33 9.95 -0.23 -5.42
N CYS A 34 10.39 0.53 -4.41
CA CYS A 34 10.14 1.97 -4.32
C CYS A 34 11.41 2.66 -3.83
N SER A 35 11.75 3.81 -4.42
CA SER A 35 12.97 4.57 -4.09
C SER A 35 12.87 5.38 -2.79
N CYS A 36 11.71 5.44 -2.13
CA CYS A 36 11.52 6.11 -0.85
C CYS A 36 12.31 5.40 0.30
N PRO A 37 12.57 6.08 1.44
CA PRO A 37 13.34 5.50 2.54
C PRO A 37 12.79 4.16 3.06
N ALA A 38 11.47 4.04 3.26
CA ALA A 38 10.84 2.79 3.69
C ALA A 38 11.03 1.68 2.63
N GLY A 39 10.89 2.02 1.35
CA GLY A 39 11.10 1.09 0.23
C GLY A 39 12.53 0.58 0.14
N LYS A 40 13.52 1.48 0.29
CA LYS A 40 14.95 1.14 0.35
C LYS A 40 15.29 0.21 1.52
N ASN A 41 14.58 0.37 2.65
CA ASN A 41 14.74 -0.48 3.83
C ASN A 41 13.89 -1.76 3.81
N GLY A 42 13.25 -2.08 2.67
CA GLY A 42 12.43 -3.30 2.51
C GLY A 42 11.06 -3.26 3.23
N GLN A 43 10.68 -2.13 3.82
CA GLN A 43 9.43 -1.98 4.57
C GLN A 43 8.28 -1.55 3.66
N VAL A 44 7.06 -2.03 3.93
CA VAL A 44 5.85 -1.54 3.23
C VAL A 44 5.77 -0.01 3.36
N CYS A 45 5.63 0.66 2.22
CA CYS A 45 5.49 2.12 2.17
C CYS A 45 4.09 2.47 1.65
N LYS A 46 3.57 3.62 2.09
CA LYS A 46 2.26 4.12 1.66
C LYS A 46 2.13 4.20 0.15
N HIS A 47 3.20 4.58 -0.54
CA HIS A 47 3.20 4.68 -2.00
C HIS A 47 2.89 3.36 -2.72
N ARG A 48 3.60 2.27 -2.36
CA ARG A 48 3.33 0.94 -2.93
C ARG A 48 1.96 0.45 -2.53
N LEU A 49 1.60 0.66 -1.26
CA LEU A 49 0.33 0.20 -0.71
C LEU A 49 -0.87 0.87 -1.41
N ASN A 50 -0.83 2.19 -1.61
CA ASN A 50 -1.88 2.94 -2.30
C ASN A 50 -2.09 2.40 -3.72
N ILE A 51 -1.01 2.29 -4.51
CA ILE A 51 -1.10 1.79 -5.90
C ILE A 51 -1.65 0.37 -5.95
N LEU A 52 -1.18 -0.51 -5.05
CA LEU A 52 -1.66 -1.89 -4.98
C LEU A 52 -3.14 -1.99 -4.57
N GLN A 53 -3.67 -1.00 -3.84
CA GLN A 53 -5.08 -0.88 -3.50
C GLN A 53 -5.89 -0.15 -4.59
N GLY A 54 -5.26 0.26 -5.68
CA GLY A 54 -5.91 1.03 -6.76
C GLY A 54 -6.05 2.52 -6.47
N ASN A 55 -5.47 3.04 -5.38
CA ASN A 55 -5.36 4.48 -5.16
C ASN A 55 -4.14 5.02 -5.92
N ILE A 56 -4.42 5.85 -6.92
CA ILE A 56 -3.43 6.42 -7.84
C ILE A 56 -3.34 7.96 -7.74
N ASP A 57 -3.95 8.57 -6.72
CA ASP A 57 -4.03 10.02 -6.57
C ASP A 57 -2.64 10.69 -6.50
N ASP A 58 -1.67 9.98 -5.89
CA ASP A 58 -0.30 10.45 -5.72
C ASP A 58 0.61 10.14 -6.93
N VAL A 59 0.11 9.47 -7.98
CA VAL A 59 0.88 9.10 -9.17
C VAL A 59 0.98 10.30 -10.11
N THR A 60 2.22 10.76 -10.33
CA THR A 60 2.50 11.99 -11.08
C THR A 60 3.36 11.79 -12.31
N GLY A 61 3.91 10.59 -12.53
CA GLY A 61 4.80 10.31 -13.65
C GLY A 61 5.04 8.82 -13.94
N GLY A 62 6.02 8.56 -14.81
CA GLY A 62 6.31 7.23 -15.35
C GLY A 62 5.36 6.80 -16.47
N GLN A 63 5.04 5.51 -16.51
CA GLN A 63 4.16 4.89 -17.50
C GLN A 63 2.69 4.99 -17.05
N ILE A 64 2.21 6.21 -16.80
CA ILE A 64 0.83 6.45 -16.29
C ILE A 64 -0.21 5.89 -17.27
N GLU A 65 0.05 5.95 -18.56
CA GLU A 65 -0.80 5.38 -19.61
C GLU A 65 -1.00 3.86 -19.49
N ARG A 66 -0.18 3.19 -18.66
CA ARG A 66 -0.23 1.76 -18.38
C ARG A 66 -0.74 1.45 -16.97
N ILE A 67 -1.26 2.44 -16.24
CA ILE A 67 -1.69 2.26 -14.84
C ILE A 67 -2.83 1.25 -14.70
N ASP A 68 -3.69 1.14 -15.73
CA ASP A 68 -4.76 0.14 -15.79
C ASP A 68 -4.23 -1.30 -15.86
N LEU A 69 -2.93 -1.51 -16.08
CA LEU A 69 -2.30 -2.83 -16.01
C LEU A 69 -2.02 -3.27 -14.58
N VAL A 70 -2.02 -2.36 -13.58
CA VAL A 70 -1.71 -2.70 -12.18
C VAL A 70 -2.52 -3.89 -11.67
N PRO A 71 -3.87 -3.95 -11.82
CA PRO A 71 -4.65 -5.11 -11.38
C PRO A 71 -4.19 -6.42 -12.03
N SER A 72 -3.88 -6.41 -13.33
CA SER A 72 -3.41 -7.60 -14.06
C SER A 72 -2.01 -8.04 -13.65
N ILE A 73 -1.14 -7.10 -13.30
CA ILE A 73 0.22 -7.37 -12.80
C ILE A 73 0.15 -7.99 -11.41
N VAL A 74 -0.80 -7.55 -10.57
CA VAL A 74 -0.95 -8.01 -9.19
C VAL A 74 -1.69 -9.35 -9.11
N SER A 75 -2.69 -9.59 -9.95
CA SER A 75 -3.57 -10.75 -9.79
C SER A 75 -2.86 -12.10 -9.94
N GLY A 76 -3.12 -13.01 -9.00
CA GLY A 76 -2.51 -14.33 -8.89
C GLY A 76 -1.16 -14.36 -8.16
N THR A 77 -0.64 -13.20 -7.73
CA THR A 77 0.72 -13.12 -7.17
C THR A 77 0.77 -13.41 -5.66
N ASP A 78 1.96 -13.72 -5.17
CA ASP A 78 2.26 -13.79 -3.74
C ASP A 78 1.99 -12.47 -3.01
N VAL A 79 2.28 -11.34 -3.67
CA VAL A 79 1.95 -9.99 -3.15
C VAL A 79 0.44 -9.79 -3.04
N GLU A 80 -0.38 -10.23 -4.00
CA GLU A 80 -1.84 -10.13 -3.88
C GLU A 80 -2.35 -10.89 -2.65
N ARG A 81 -1.89 -12.13 -2.46
CA ARG A 81 -2.28 -12.94 -1.28
C ARG A 81 -1.89 -12.26 0.03
N ALA A 82 -0.67 -11.72 0.11
CA ALA A 82 -0.20 -10.99 1.28
C ALA A 82 -0.97 -9.68 1.50
N LEU A 83 -1.32 -8.97 0.42
CA LEU A 83 -2.10 -7.74 0.48
C LEU A 83 -3.52 -7.99 1.00
N VAL A 84 -4.20 -9.03 0.50
CA VAL A 84 -5.54 -9.40 0.98
C VAL A 84 -5.51 -9.74 2.47
N ALA A 85 -4.53 -10.54 2.92
CA ALA A 85 -4.37 -10.86 4.33
C ALA A 85 -4.10 -9.61 5.19
N TYR A 86 -3.23 -8.72 4.71
CA TYR A 86 -2.93 -7.44 5.37
C TYR A 86 -4.20 -6.58 5.52
N LEU A 87 -4.98 -6.42 4.44
CA LEU A 87 -6.19 -5.58 4.44
C LEU A 87 -7.24 -6.08 5.42
N SER A 88 -7.45 -7.40 5.50
CA SER A 88 -8.34 -8.00 6.50
C SER A 88 -7.92 -7.66 7.92
N ILE A 89 -6.63 -7.77 8.23
CA ILE A 89 -6.10 -7.48 9.57
C ILE A 89 -6.18 -5.98 9.88
N ASP A 90 -5.93 -5.12 8.90
CA ASP A 90 -5.99 -3.66 9.08
C ASP A 90 -7.42 -3.17 9.36
N GLU A 91 -8.42 -3.76 8.70
CA GLU A 91 -9.83 -3.51 8.98
C GLU A 91 -10.22 -3.95 10.41
N GLU A 92 -9.81 -5.14 10.82
CA GLU A 92 -10.01 -5.62 12.19
C GLU A 92 -9.34 -4.69 13.21
N LEU A 93 -8.11 -4.26 12.94
CA LEU A 93 -7.37 -3.31 13.77
C LEU A 93 -8.11 -1.98 13.91
N ALA A 94 -8.67 -1.44 12.82
CA ALA A 94 -9.45 -0.22 12.85
C ALA A 94 -10.70 -0.37 13.75
N ALA A 95 -11.41 -1.50 13.64
CA ALA A 95 -12.56 -1.80 14.49
C ALA A 95 -12.19 -1.94 15.97
N VAL A 96 -11.07 -2.64 16.27
CA VAL A 96 -10.54 -2.76 17.64
C VAL A 96 -10.15 -1.40 18.21
N LYS A 97 -9.42 -0.57 17.46
CA LYS A 97 -9.03 0.78 17.89
C LYS A 97 -10.24 1.64 18.26
N LYS A 98 -11.32 1.57 17.48
CA LYS A 98 -12.57 2.29 17.78
C LYS A 98 -13.18 1.82 19.10
N ARG A 99 -13.23 0.49 19.34
CA ARG A 99 -13.73 -0.08 20.60
C ARG A 99 -12.88 0.31 21.80
N VAL A 100 -11.55 0.27 21.66
CA VAL A 100 -10.61 0.70 22.72
C VAL A 100 -10.83 2.17 23.07
N SER A 101 -11.00 3.04 22.07
CA SER A 101 -11.28 4.46 22.29
C SER A 101 -12.58 4.68 23.08
N ALA A 102 -13.65 3.97 22.70
CA ALA A 102 -14.94 4.03 23.41
C ALA A 102 -14.84 3.52 24.85
N ALA A 103 -14.16 2.40 25.06
CA ALA A 103 -13.94 1.83 26.40
C ALA A 103 -13.13 2.77 27.30
N LYS A 104 -12.08 3.41 26.78
CA LYS A 104 -11.31 4.42 27.51
C LYS A 104 -12.20 5.58 27.94
N LYS A 105 -13.06 6.09 27.06
CA LYS A 105 -13.99 7.17 27.38
C LYS A 105 -14.98 6.77 28.48
N ALA A 106 -15.52 5.55 28.43
CA ALA A 106 -16.41 5.03 29.46
C ALA A 106 -15.68 4.88 30.81
N LEU A 107 -14.46 4.33 30.80
CA LEU A 107 -13.63 4.19 31.99
C LEU A 107 -13.31 5.54 32.62
N SER A 108 -12.87 6.54 31.83
CA SER A 108 -12.58 7.88 32.34
C SER A 108 -13.79 8.54 32.99
N LYS A 109 -15.01 8.27 32.48
CA LYS A 109 -16.24 8.75 33.12
C LYS A 109 -16.48 8.07 34.47
N ALA A 110 -16.39 6.74 34.52
CA ALA A 110 -16.60 5.97 35.74
C ALA A 110 -15.56 6.27 36.85
N MET A 111 -14.36 6.76 36.50
CA MET A 111 -13.34 7.18 37.47
C MET A 111 -13.63 8.54 38.13
N LEU A 112 -14.59 9.30 37.61
CA LEU A 112 -14.96 10.63 38.10
C LEU A 112 -16.34 10.66 38.78
N ASP A 113 -17.04 9.51 38.81
CA ASP A 113 -18.29 9.30 39.57
C ASP A 113 -17.96 8.95 41.03
#